data_AF-A0AAR5Q0A3-F1
#
_entry.id   AF-A0AAR5Q0A3-F1
#
_cell.length_a   1.000
_cell.length_b   1.000
_cell.length_c   1.000
_cell.angle_alpha   90.00
_cell.angle_beta   90.00
_cell.angle_gamma   90.00
#
_symmetry.space_group_name_H-M   'P 1'
#
loop_
_entity.id
_entity.type
_entity.pdbx_description
1 polymer ?
#
loop_
_entity_poly.entity_id
_entity_poly.type
_entity_poly.pdbx_seq_one_letter_code
_entity_poly.pdbx_strand_id
1 'polypeptide(L)'
;MKPALYRALLVVILFFLCVSSKTTVPDRAEDVKDLNPFELLKLGQDVLQLFPHEPQPADVTFYFTSLNLSKPVLTTSTKSMLDASKKTKILIHGWLENHRRSWYQGIADQYLETGDFNIVEVDWETVARMPYIYSAKSVQIVGQWVAQFIEETSLLPGNVHIIGHSLGAHVASFAGKAIFSSTGQKVSRITALDPAGPYFRFPTVKPSERLNQKDAVVVDVIHTDAGFYGLEDPAGTLDIYVNGGGRIQPGCLDFTDHVPESIGDILET
;
A
#
# COMPACT_ATOMS: atom_id res chain seq x y z
N MET A 1 -20.55 -0.27 27.62
CA MET A 1 -20.21 -0.47 26.19
C MET A 1 -21.30 -1.36 25.59
N LYS A 2 -21.99 -0.93 24.52
CA LYS A 2 -23.17 -1.66 24.00
C LYS A 2 -22.74 -3.00 23.36
N PRO A 3 -23.45 -4.12 23.62
CA PRO A 3 -23.08 -5.45 23.10
C PRO A 3 -22.92 -5.52 21.57
N ALA A 4 -23.62 -4.68 20.83
CA ALA A 4 -23.51 -4.58 19.37
C ALA A 4 -22.16 -4.01 18.89
N LEU A 5 -21.58 -3.06 19.62
CA LEU A 5 -20.30 -2.43 19.27
C LEU A 5 -19.13 -3.41 19.48
N TYR A 6 -19.20 -4.24 20.53
CA TYR A 6 -18.22 -5.30 20.79
C TYR A 6 -18.27 -6.39 19.71
N ARG A 7 -19.47 -6.74 19.22
CA ARG A 7 -19.68 -7.72 18.15
C ARG A 7 -19.19 -7.23 16.79
N ALA A 8 -19.45 -5.97 16.45
CA ALA A 8 -18.96 -5.35 15.21
C ALA A 8 -17.42 -5.23 15.19
N LEU A 9 -16.83 -4.86 16.34
CA LEU A 9 -15.38 -4.80 16.49
C LEU A 9 -14.75 -6.20 16.35
N LEU A 10 -15.34 -7.22 16.98
CA LEU A 10 -14.90 -8.61 16.84
C LEU A 10 -15.04 -9.13 15.42
N VAL A 11 -16.06 -8.74 14.66
CA VAL A 11 -16.23 -9.20 13.28
C VAL A 11 -15.23 -8.54 12.34
N VAL A 12 -14.96 -7.24 12.46
CA VAL A 12 -13.89 -6.57 11.68
C VAL A 12 -12.51 -7.11 12.07
N ILE A 13 -12.27 -7.32 13.37
CA ILE A 13 -11.02 -7.90 13.87
C ILE A 13 -10.88 -9.36 13.43
N LEU A 14 -11.91 -10.20 13.50
CA LEU A 14 -11.85 -11.62 13.11
C LEU A 14 -11.81 -11.83 11.59
N PHE A 15 -12.51 -11.00 10.80
CA PHE A 15 -12.46 -11.07 9.34
C PHE A 15 -11.05 -10.78 8.81
N PHE A 16 -10.26 -9.98 9.53
CA PHE A 16 -8.90 -9.62 9.15
C PHE A 16 -7.78 -10.36 9.91
N LEU A 17 -8.00 -10.84 11.15
CA LEU A 17 -7.08 -11.75 11.85
C LEU A 17 -7.04 -13.14 11.19
N CYS A 18 -8.11 -13.55 10.51
CA CYS A 18 -8.17 -14.82 9.77
C CYS A 18 -7.27 -14.80 8.51
N VAL A 19 -6.92 -13.63 7.99
CA VAL A 19 -5.94 -13.49 6.89
C VAL A 19 -4.50 -13.73 7.38
N SER A 20 -4.23 -13.62 8.69
CA SER A 20 -2.90 -13.81 9.28
C SER A 20 -2.74 -15.11 10.08
N SER A 21 -3.79 -15.90 10.30
CA SER A 21 -3.67 -17.16 11.05
C SER A 21 -4.68 -18.20 10.55
N LYS A 22 -4.20 -19.44 10.33
CA LYS A 22 -4.96 -20.62 9.90
C LYS A 22 -5.98 -21.07 10.97
N THR A 23 -6.93 -20.23 11.34
CA THR A 23 -8.05 -20.60 12.21
C THR A 23 -9.34 -20.58 11.40
N THR A 24 -10.02 -21.72 11.39
CA THR A 24 -11.34 -21.94 10.80
C THR A 24 -12.33 -20.83 11.16
N VAL A 25 -13.01 -20.31 10.14
CA VAL A 25 -14.13 -19.36 10.27
C VAL A 25 -15.18 -19.97 11.20
N PRO A 26 -15.50 -19.36 12.36
CA PRO A 26 -16.74 -19.71 13.05
C PRO A 26 -17.91 -19.17 12.22
N ASP A 27 -19.03 -19.90 12.16
CA ASP A 27 -20.32 -19.68 11.45
C ASP A 27 -21.00 -18.29 11.66
N ARG A 28 -20.27 -17.17 11.59
CA ARG A 28 -20.75 -15.80 11.82
C ARG A 28 -20.27 -14.80 10.76
N ALA A 29 -19.66 -15.27 9.68
CA ALA A 29 -19.39 -14.45 8.50
C ALA A 29 -20.66 -14.14 7.68
N GLU A 30 -21.81 -14.69 8.04
CA GLU A 30 -23.10 -14.45 7.40
C GLU A 30 -23.67 -13.07 7.76
N ASP A 31 -23.43 -12.58 8.98
CA ASP A 31 -24.04 -11.34 9.52
C ASP A 31 -23.59 -10.04 8.82
N VAL A 32 -22.49 -10.04 8.05
CA VAL A 32 -21.99 -8.86 7.29
C VAL A 32 -22.52 -8.84 5.85
N LYS A 33 -22.82 -10.02 5.29
CA LYS A 33 -23.28 -10.17 3.90
C LYS A 33 -24.67 -9.58 3.71
N ASP A 34 -25.45 -9.53 4.78
CA ASP A 34 -26.82 -9.00 4.81
C ASP A 34 -26.89 -7.49 5.07
N LEU A 35 -25.75 -6.84 5.36
CA LEU A 35 -25.72 -5.39 5.59
C LEU A 35 -25.90 -4.64 4.27
N ASN A 36 -26.86 -3.72 4.27
CA ASN A 36 -27.06 -2.86 3.11
C ASN A 36 -25.94 -1.77 3.04
N PRO A 37 -25.77 -1.09 1.89
CA PRO A 37 -24.71 -0.10 1.71
C PRO A 37 -24.68 1.03 2.76
N PHE A 38 -25.83 1.43 3.31
CA PHE A 38 -25.88 2.45 4.37
C PHE A 38 -25.37 1.93 5.71
N GLU A 39 -25.65 0.67 6.04
CA GLU A 39 -25.17 0.03 7.27
C GLU A 39 -23.66 -0.22 7.21
N LEU A 40 -23.14 -0.62 6.05
CA LEU A 40 -21.70 -0.73 5.82
C LEU A 40 -21.01 0.64 5.92
N LEU A 41 -21.60 1.69 5.36
CA LEU A 41 -21.08 3.05 5.49
C LEU A 41 -21.06 3.51 6.95
N LYS A 42 -22.14 3.27 7.68
CA LYS A 42 -22.25 3.61 9.10
C LYS A 42 -21.24 2.85 9.94
N LEU A 43 -21.05 1.55 9.70
CA LEU A 43 -20.03 0.74 10.35
C LEU A 43 -18.62 1.31 10.09
N GLY A 44 -18.33 1.71 8.85
CA GLY A 44 -17.08 2.38 8.51
C GLY A 44 -16.88 3.70 9.26
N GLN A 45 -17.94 4.51 9.42
CA GLN A 45 -17.90 5.73 10.23
C GLN A 45 -17.68 5.44 11.71
N ASP A 46 -18.37 4.45 12.27
CA ASP A 46 -18.24 4.03 13.66
C ASP A 46 -16.82 3.52 13.96
N VAL A 47 -16.20 2.76 13.03
CA VAL A 47 -14.80 2.32 13.14
C VAL A 47 -13.86 3.53 13.17
N LEU A 48 -14.07 4.54 12.35
CA LEU A 48 -13.22 5.74 12.34
C LEU A 48 -13.35 6.55 13.64
N GLN A 49 -14.52 6.59 14.27
CA GLN A 49 -14.70 7.24 15.57
C GLN A 49 -13.89 6.59 16.69
N LEU A 50 -13.51 5.31 16.55
CA LEU A 50 -12.65 4.62 17.52
C LEU A 50 -11.16 5.01 17.41
N PHE A 51 -10.78 5.66 16.31
CA PHE A 51 -9.42 6.14 16.06
C PHE A 51 -9.45 7.64 15.78
N PRO A 52 -9.74 8.47 16.80
CA PRO A 52 -10.00 9.89 16.63
C PRO A 52 -8.74 10.71 16.30
N HIS A 53 -7.56 10.12 16.44
CA HIS A 53 -6.30 10.80 16.15
C HIS A 53 -5.90 10.53 14.71
N GLU A 54 -5.62 11.60 13.97
CA GLU A 54 -4.98 11.51 12.66
C GLU A 54 -3.55 10.97 12.82
N PRO A 55 -3.04 10.24 11.82
CA PRO A 55 -1.64 9.85 11.78
C PRO A 55 -0.72 11.05 12.01
N GLN A 56 0.43 10.84 12.62
CA GLN A 56 1.46 11.85 12.84
C GLN A 56 2.69 11.60 11.96
N PRO A 57 3.49 12.62 11.61
CA PRO A 57 4.69 12.43 10.79
C PRO A 57 5.66 11.39 11.37
N ALA A 58 5.71 11.27 12.70
CA ALA A 58 6.54 10.28 13.40
C ALA A 58 6.10 8.82 13.18
N ASP A 59 4.90 8.59 12.62
CA ASP A 59 4.40 7.27 12.27
C ASP A 59 4.95 6.77 10.92
N VAL A 60 5.71 7.61 10.20
CA VAL A 60 6.38 7.28 8.95
C VAL A 60 7.88 7.46 9.07
N THR A 61 8.59 6.40 8.72
CA THR A 61 10.04 6.31 8.82
C THR A 61 10.64 6.13 7.43
N PHE A 62 11.72 6.85 7.15
CA PHE A 62 12.46 6.74 5.89
C PHE A 62 13.80 6.06 6.16
N TYR A 63 14.01 4.89 5.55
CA TYR A 63 15.30 4.19 5.57
C TYR A 63 16.04 4.42 4.26
N PHE A 64 17.36 4.53 4.36
CA PHE A 64 18.22 4.81 3.23
C PHE A 64 19.14 3.64 2.92
N THR A 65 19.14 3.23 1.66
CA THR A 65 20.00 2.16 1.16
C THR A 65 20.71 2.65 -0.10
N SER A 66 22.01 2.38 -0.21
CA SER A 66 22.83 2.70 -1.37
C SER A 66 23.95 1.67 -1.49
N LEU A 67 24.64 1.61 -2.64
CA LEU A 67 25.76 0.69 -2.85
C LEU A 67 26.87 0.79 -1.79
N ASN A 68 27.01 1.97 -1.16
CA ASN A 68 28.00 2.22 -0.12
C ASN A 68 27.50 1.86 1.29
N LEU A 69 26.27 1.36 1.43
CA LEU A 69 25.66 0.96 2.69
C LEU A 69 25.38 -0.55 2.67
N SER A 70 25.93 -1.27 3.64
CA SER A 70 25.71 -2.72 3.76
C SER A 70 24.31 -3.09 4.31
N LYS A 71 23.57 -2.12 4.86
CA LYS A 71 22.19 -2.26 5.37
C LYS A 71 21.43 -0.93 5.28
N PRO A 72 20.08 -0.94 5.26
CA PRO A 72 19.28 0.27 5.36
C PRO A 72 19.58 1.03 6.65
N VAL A 73 19.84 2.33 6.55
CA VAL A 73 20.16 3.20 7.70
C VAL A 73 18.99 4.14 7.97
N LEU A 74 18.55 4.18 9.23
CA LEU A 74 17.64 5.20 9.73
C LEU A 74 18.42 6.50 9.98
N THR A 75 17.96 7.64 9.49
CA THR A 75 18.62 8.92 9.80
C THR A 75 17.62 10.05 10.05
N THR A 76 17.98 10.92 10.97
CA THR A 76 17.32 12.21 11.26
C THR A 76 17.84 13.34 10.37
N SER A 77 18.93 13.12 9.62
CA SER A 77 19.50 14.06 8.65
C SER A 77 19.46 13.43 7.26
N THR A 78 18.39 13.73 6.52
CA THR A 78 18.07 13.10 5.22
C THR A 78 18.87 13.69 4.06
N LYS A 79 19.30 14.95 4.17
CA LYS A 79 19.95 15.70 3.09
C LYS A 79 21.41 15.32 2.84
N SER A 80 22.14 14.84 3.85
CA SER A 80 23.57 14.51 3.72
C SER A 80 23.83 13.12 3.15
N MET A 81 22.81 12.26 3.07
CA MET A 81 22.94 10.87 2.61
C MET A 81 22.45 10.65 1.17
N LEU A 82 21.64 11.55 0.63
CA LEU A 82 21.14 11.47 -0.74
C LEU A 82 22.02 12.27 -1.69
N ASP A 83 22.47 11.62 -2.76
CA ASP A 83 23.13 12.31 -3.85
C ASP A 83 22.07 12.81 -4.84
N ALA A 84 21.79 14.11 -4.81
CA ALA A 84 20.77 14.72 -5.68
C ALA A 84 21.08 14.59 -7.19
N SER A 85 22.31 14.24 -7.57
CA SER A 85 22.68 13.97 -8.97
C SER A 85 22.22 12.58 -9.44
N LYS A 86 21.96 11.66 -8.51
CA LYS A 86 21.51 10.29 -8.81
C LYS A 86 20.00 10.22 -8.99
N LYS A 87 19.55 9.19 -9.70
CA LYS A 87 18.14 8.80 -9.72
C LYS A 87 17.74 8.21 -8.37
N THR A 88 16.54 8.53 -7.90
CA THR A 88 16.02 8.06 -6.62
C THR A 88 14.86 7.10 -6.83
N LYS A 89 14.92 5.95 -6.15
CA LYS A 89 13.84 4.96 -6.08
C LYS A 89 13.21 5.03 -4.70
N ILE A 90 11.92 5.30 -4.63
CA ILE A 90 11.16 5.35 -3.38
C ILE A 90 10.24 4.14 -3.34
N LEU A 91 10.41 3.25 -2.37
CA LEU A 91 9.62 2.03 -2.21
C LEU A 91 8.55 2.25 -1.13
N ILE A 92 7.31 1.81 -1.37
CA ILE A 92 6.20 2.00 -0.44
C ILE A 92 5.37 0.71 -0.33
N HIS A 93 5.32 0.14 0.88
CA HIS A 93 4.60 -1.10 1.14
C HIS A 93 3.09 -0.88 1.29
N GLY A 94 2.33 -1.97 1.41
CA GLY A 94 0.88 -1.97 1.53
C GLY A 94 0.36 -2.11 2.96
N TRP A 95 -0.93 -2.42 3.07
CA TRP A 95 -1.64 -2.69 4.31
C TRP A 95 -1.09 -3.94 5.03
N LEU A 96 -1.00 -3.90 6.37
CA LEU A 96 -0.40 -4.94 7.24
C LEU A 96 1.09 -5.26 7.00
N GLU A 97 1.75 -4.51 6.11
CA GLU A 97 3.15 -4.72 5.75
C GLU A 97 4.10 -3.70 6.39
N ASN A 98 5.39 -3.91 6.14
CA ASN A 98 6.50 -3.03 6.53
C ASN A 98 7.66 -3.17 5.54
N HIS A 99 8.71 -2.36 5.71
CA HIS A 99 9.85 -2.37 4.79
C HIS A 99 10.69 -3.66 4.84
N ARG A 100 10.61 -4.47 5.91
CA ARG A 100 11.45 -5.67 6.10
C ARG A 100 10.98 -6.90 5.33
N ARG A 101 9.91 -6.79 4.54
CA ARG A 101 9.40 -7.93 3.77
C ARG A 101 10.35 -8.32 2.65
N SER A 102 10.45 -9.62 2.39
CA SER A 102 11.38 -10.18 1.40
C SER A 102 11.17 -9.61 0.00
N TRP A 103 9.93 -9.48 -0.46
CA TRP A 103 9.63 -8.87 -1.76
C TRP A 103 10.07 -7.41 -1.83
N TYR A 104 9.93 -6.68 -0.73
CA TYR A 104 10.24 -5.26 -0.64
C TYR A 104 11.76 -5.04 -0.66
N GLN A 105 12.49 -5.80 0.16
CA GLN A 105 13.95 -5.81 0.16
C GLN A 105 14.51 -6.31 -1.18
N GLY A 106 13.91 -7.34 -1.78
CA GLY A 106 14.33 -7.86 -3.07
C GLY A 106 14.27 -6.82 -4.20
N ILE A 107 13.30 -5.90 -4.17
CA ILE A 107 13.26 -4.77 -5.12
C ILE A 107 14.43 -3.81 -4.88
N ALA A 108 14.71 -3.48 -3.61
CA ALA A 108 15.83 -2.61 -3.26
C ALA A 108 17.17 -3.22 -3.73
N ASP A 109 17.40 -4.49 -3.40
CA ASP A 109 18.59 -5.25 -3.80
C ASP A 109 18.75 -5.28 -5.32
N GLN A 110 17.68 -5.57 -6.06
CA GLN A 110 17.72 -5.61 -7.53
C GLN A 110 18.11 -4.25 -8.15
N TYR A 111 17.67 -3.13 -7.55
CA TYR A 111 18.10 -1.82 -8.02
C TYR A 111 19.59 -1.57 -7.72
N LEU A 112 20.06 -1.96 -6.55
CA LEU A 112 21.47 -1.83 -6.18
C LEU A 112 22.38 -2.67 -7.09
N GLU A 113 21.95 -3.86 -7.49
CA GLU A 113 22.70 -4.70 -8.43
C GLU A 113 22.79 -4.11 -9.84
N THR A 114 21.83 -3.27 -10.24
CA THR A 114 21.69 -2.79 -11.62
C THR A 114 22.16 -1.35 -11.83
N GLY A 115 22.46 -0.61 -10.76
CA GLY A 115 23.01 0.73 -10.88
C GLY A 115 23.18 1.47 -9.57
N ASP A 116 23.81 2.63 -9.66
CA ASP A 116 24.03 3.52 -8.53
C ASP A 116 22.83 4.46 -8.35
N PHE A 117 21.91 4.06 -7.47
CA PHE A 117 20.69 4.78 -7.15
C PHE A 117 20.69 5.20 -5.68
N ASN A 118 19.95 6.27 -5.39
CA ASN A 118 19.43 6.46 -4.04
C ASN A 118 18.22 5.53 -3.87
N ILE A 119 18.23 4.64 -2.87
CA ILE A 119 17.05 3.85 -2.50
C ILE A 119 16.50 4.39 -1.18
N VAL A 120 15.24 4.79 -1.20
CA VAL A 120 14.49 5.26 -0.05
C VAL A 120 13.35 4.29 0.22
N GLU A 121 13.36 3.70 1.40
CA GLU A 121 12.34 2.77 1.85
C GLU A 121 11.41 3.50 2.82
N VAL A 122 10.15 3.68 2.40
CA VAL A 122 9.10 4.29 3.24
C VAL A 122 8.45 3.20 4.08
N ASP A 123 8.70 3.25 5.37
CA ASP A 123 8.04 2.42 6.38
C ASP A 123 6.93 3.22 7.08
N TRP A 124 5.69 2.86 6.80
CA TRP A 124 4.49 3.45 7.41
C TRP A 124 3.71 2.37 8.18
N GLU A 125 4.39 1.32 8.67
CA GLU A 125 3.83 0.16 9.39
C GLU A 125 2.82 0.55 10.48
N THR A 126 3.10 1.59 11.27
CA THR A 126 2.23 2.08 12.34
C THR A 126 0.82 2.41 11.82
N VAL A 127 0.74 3.08 10.67
CA VAL A 127 -0.52 3.48 10.04
C VAL A 127 -1.09 2.34 9.19
N ALA A 128 -0.22 1.59 8.51
CA ALA A 128 -0.59 0.48 7.62
C ALA A 128 -1.17 -0.73 8.38
N ARG A 129 -0.90 -0.88 9.67
CA ARG A 129 -1.46 -1.95 10.52
C ARG A 129 -2.80 -1.62 11.16
N MET A 130 -3.27 -0.39 11.02
CA MET A 130 -4.59 0.01 11.50
C MET A 130 -5.70 -0.68 10.69
N PRO A 131 -6.96 -0.66 11.18
CA PRO A 131 -8.08 -1.23 10.41
C PRO A 131 -8.15 -0.63 9.01
N TYR A 132 -8.49 -1.47 8.02
CA TYR A 132 -8.34 -1.15 6.60
C TYR A 132 -8.86 0.24 6.20
N ILE A 133 -10.07 0.60 6.62
CA ILE A 133 -10.68 1.89 6.28
C ILE A 133 -9.89 3.08 6.84
N TYR A 134 -9.30 2.94 8.04
CA TYR A 134 -8.42 3.96 8.59
C TYR A 134 -7.14 4.07 7.75
N SER A 135 -6.44 2.96 7.51
CA SER A 135 -5.21 2.97 6.69
C SER A 135 -5.44 3.48 5.27
N ALA A 136 -6.56 3.09 4.65
CA ALA A 136 -6.95 3.52 3.31
C ALA A 136 -7.26 5.02 3.25
N LYS A 137 -7.88 5.61 4.28
CA LYS A 137 -8.05 7.07 4.37
C LYS A 137 -6.74 7.80 4.62
N SER A 138 -5.84 7.18 5.39
CA SER A 138 -4.55 7.75 5.76
C SER A 138 -3.52 7.78 4.62
N VAL A 139 -3.75 7.12 3.49
CA VAL A 139 -2.79 7.15 2.37
C VAL A 139 -2.54 8.57 1.85
N GLN A 140 -3.53 9.46 1.94
CA GLN A 140 -3.39 10.85 1.51
C GLN A 140 -2.39 11.61 2.38
N ILE A 141 -2.50 11.51 3.72
CA ILE A 141 -1.60 12.19 4.64
C ILE A 141 -0.19 11.59 4.61
N VAL A 142 -0.08 10.26 4.48
CA VAL A 142 1.23 9.58 4.31
C VAL A 142 1.88 10.04 3.00
N GLY A 143 1.11 10.16 1.91
CA GLY A 143 1.62 10.66 0.63
C GLY A 143 2.13 12.10 0.71
N GLN A 144 1.49 12.96 1.51
CA GLN A 144 1.96 14.32 1.77
C GLN A 144 3.33 14.33 2.47
N TRP A 145 3.58 13.45 3.44
CA TRP A 145 4.89 13.37 4.08
C TRP A 145 5.97 12.80 3.16
N VAL A 146 5.63 11.87 2.27
CA VAL A 146 6.56 11.42 1.22
C VAL A 146 6.93 12.58 0.29
N ALA A 147 5.96 13.43 -0.08
CA ALA A 147 6.25 14.63 -0.86
C ALA A 147 7.13 15.63 -0.09
N GLN A 148 6.81 15.90 1.17
CA GLN A 148 7.61 16.77 2.03
C GLN A 148 9.07 16.26 2.14
N PHE A 149 9.24 14.95 2.31
CA PHE A 149 10.56 14.33 2.31
C PHE A 149 11.34 14.60 1.02
N ILE A 150 10.71 14.43 -0.15
CA ILE A 150 11.35 14.69 -1.46
C ILE A 150 11.81 16.16 -1.56
N GLU A 151 10.99 17.10 -1.08
CA GLU A 151 11.30 18.53 -1.09
C GLU A 151 12.44 18.90 -0.13
N GLU A 152 12.39 18.43 1.12
CA GLU A 152 13.39 18.70 2.15
C GLU A 152 14.77 18.14 1.78
N THR A 153 14.79 17.01 1.08
CA THR A 153 16.00 16.37 0.57
C THR A 153 16.51 16.99 -0.73
N SER A 154 15.79 17.98 -1.29
CA SER A 154 16.17 18.68 -2.52
C SER A 154 16.35 17.74 -3.73
N LEU A 155 15.64 16.60 -3.73
CA LEU A 155 15.61 15.69 -4.86
C LEU A 155 14.86 16.34 -6.02
N LEU A 156 15.40 16.25 -7.22
CA LEU A 156 14.72 16.73 -8.42
C LEU A 156 13.55 15.81 -8.74
N PRO A 157 12.29 16.28 -8.84
CA PRO A 157 11.14 15.43 -9.14
C PRO A 157 11.33 14.60 -10.42
N GLY A 158 11.97 15.18 -11.44
CA GLY A 158 12.32 14.49 -12.70
C GLY A 158 13.29 13.31 -12.57
N ASN A 159 13.93 13.12 -11.40
CA ASN A 159 14.80 11.98 -11.09
C ASN A 159 14.16 10.98 -10.12
N VAL A 160 12.94 11.25 -9.62
CA VAL A 160 12.26 10.42 -8.63
C VAL A 160 11.33 9.41 -9.31
N HIS A 161 11.49 8.14 -8.96
CA HIS A 161 10.59 7.04 -9.33
C HIS A 161 10.04 6.42 -8.04
N ILE A 162 8.72 6.48 -7.89
CA ILE A 162 8.03 5.92 -6.72
C ILE A 162 7.40 4.58 -7.10
N ILE A 163 7.63 3.55 -6.30
CA ILE A 163 7.08 2.20 -6.47
C ILE A 163 6.22 1.91 -5.26
N GLY A 164 4.92 1.69 -5.47
CA GLY A 164 3.97 1.45 -4.40
C GLY A 164 3.17 0.18 -4.63
N HIS A 165 3.02 -0.64 -3.59
CA HIS A 165 2.22 -1.88 -3.62
C HIS A 165 0.91 -1.71 -2.85
N SER A 166 -0.21 -2.21 -3.37
CA SER A 166 -1.51 -2.21 -2.68
C SER A 166 -1.90 -0.78 -2.24
N LEU A 167 -2.15 -0.51 -0.93
CA LEU A 167 -2.38 0.86 -0.42
C LEU A 167 -1.20 1.81 -0.69
N GLY A 168 0.03 1.29 -0.75
CA GLY A 168 1.23 2.05 -1.06
C GLY A 168 1.22 2.65 -2.47
N ALA A 169 0.49 2.05 -3.42
CA ALA A 169 0.30 2.65 -4.75
C ALA A 169 -0.48 3.97 -4.68
N HIS A 170 -1.46 4.06 -3.77
CA HIS A 170 -2.19 5.29 -3.52
C HIS A 170 -1.35 6.31 -2.75
N VAL A 171 -0.53 5.87 -1.79
CA VAL A 171 0.46 6.75 -1.14
C VAL A 171 1.39 7.38 -2.20
N ALA A 172 1.92 6.57 -3.13
CA ALA A 172 2.77 7.05 -4.22
C ALA A 172 2.06 8.08 -5.11
N SER A 173 0.80 7.82 -5.45
CA SER A 173 -0.06 8.76 -6.18
C SER A 173 -0.23 10.09 -5.45
N PHE A 174 -0.58 10.06 -4.16
CA PHE A 174 -0.77 11.28 -3.37
C PHE A 174 0.53 12.06 -3.18
N ALA A 175 1.67 11.38 -3.08
CA ALA A 175 2.98 12.04 -3.12
C ALA A 175 3.21 12.77 -4.45
N GLY A 176 2.93 12.12 -5.59
CA GLY A 176 3.04 12.74 -6.92
C GLY A 176 2.12 13.96 -7.09
N LYS A 177 0.85 13.85 -6.64
CA LYS A 177 -0.10 14.98 -6.64
C LYS A 177 0.38 16.14 -5.78
N ALA A 178 0.89 15.85 -4.58
CA ALA A 178 1.38 16.87 -3.65
C ALA A 178 2.60 17.61 -4.24
N ILE A 179 3.59 16.87 -4.78
CA ILE A 179 4.75 17.46 -5.47
C ILE A 179 4.34 18.35 -6.65
N PHE A 180 3.37 17.90 -7.46
CA PHE A 180 2.87 18.73 -8.56
C PHE A 180 2.18 19.99 -8.06
N SER A 181 1.39 19.87 -6.98
CA SER A 181 0.70 21.01 -6.38
C SER A 181 1.66 22.06 -5.79
N SER A 182 2.78 21.63 -5.20
CA SER A 182 3.74 22.53 -4.55
C SER A 182 4.79 23.09 -5.51
N THR A 183 5.22 22.32 -6.51
CA THR A 183 6.35 22.67 -7.38
C THR A 183 5.98 22.94 -8.84
N GLY A 184 4.79 22.53 -9.28
CA GLY A 184 4.40 22.51 -10.69
C GLY A 184 5.13 21.44 -11.53
N GLN A 185 6.02 20.65 -10.92
CA GLN A 185 6.76 19.57 -11.58
C GLN A 185 6.17 18.22 -11.24
N LYS A 186 6.29 17.26 -12.16
CA LYS A 186 5.87 15.88 -11.93
C LYS A 186 7.06 15.03 -11.52
N VAL A 187 6.82 14.05 -10.65
CA VAL A 187 7.77 12.95 -10.47
C VAL A 187 7.91 12.17 -11.78
N SER A 188 9.10 11.63 -12.02
CA SER A 188 9.41 10.99 -13.31
C SER A 188 8.53 9.77 -13.59
N ARG A 189 8.27 8.95 -12.56
CA ARG A 189 7.54 7.71 -12.73
C ARG A 189 6.86 7.27 -11.44
N ILE A 190 5.67 6.71 -11.56
CA ILE A 190 5.03 5.90 -10.52
C ILE A 190 4.80 4.51 -11.08
N THR A 191 5.33 3.48 -10.42
CA THR A 191 4.96 2.08 -10.67
C THR A 191 4.02 1.64 -9.56
N ALA A 192 2.78 1.31 -9.92
CA ALA A 192 1.78 0.78 -9.01
C ALA A 192 1.70 -0.74 -9.15
N LEU A 193 2.08 -1.45 -8.11
CA LEU A 193 2.01 -2.90 -8.02
C LEU A 193 0.68 -3.27 -7.36
N ASP A 194 -0.26 -3.74 -8.17
CA ASP A 194 -1.59 -4.19 -7.78
C ASP A 194 -2.30 -3.21 -6.81
N PRO A 195 -2.61 -1.99 -7.28
CA PRO A 195 -3.15 -0.93 -6.42
C PRO A 195 -4.45 -1.36 -5.75
N ALA A 196 -4.63 -1.03 -4.47
CA ALA A 196 -5.79 -1.52 -3.71
C ALA A 196 -7.13 -1.03 -4.28
N GLY A 197 -8.07 -1.95 -4.51
CA GLY A 197 -9.42 -1.65 -4.98
C GLY A 197 -10.41 -1.24 -3.88
N PRO A 198 -10.54 -1.99 -2.75
CA PRO A 198 -11.50 -1.64 -1.71
C PRO A 198 -11.26 -0.21 -1.19
N TYR A 199 -12.33 0.55 -0.96
CA TYR A 199 -12.35 2.00 -0.69
C TYR A 199 -12.06 2.91 -1.91
N PHE A 200 -11.21 2.52 -2.86
CA PHE A 200 -10.79 3.37 -3.98
C PHE A 200 -11.63 3.20 -5.26
N ARG A 201 -12.48 2.19 -5.35
CA ARG A 201 -13.39 2.02 -6.50
C ARG A 201 -14.48 3.08 -6.53
N PHE A 202 -14.95 3.38 -7.74
CA PHE A 202 -16.19 4.15 -7.92
C PHE A 202 -17.40 3.30 -7.46
N PRO A 203 -18.44 3.88 -6.83
CA PRO A 203 -18.69 5.30 -6.60
C PRO A 203 -18.08 5.88 -5.31
N THR A 204 -17.34 5.08 -4.53
CA THR A 204 -16.79 5.52 -3.24
C THR A 204 -15.77 6.63 -3.38
N VAL A 205 -14.82 6.49 -4.30
CA VAL A 205 -13.78 7.50 -4.59
C VAL A 205 -13.74 7.77 -6.08
N LYS A 206 -13.63 9.05 -6.48
CA LYS A 206 -13.53 9.42 -7.89
C LYS A 206 -12.15 9.04 -8.44
N PRO A 207 -12.01 8.70 -9.73
CA PRO A 207 -10.71 8.39 -10.33
C PRO A 207 -9.63 9.48 -10.17
N SER A 208 -10.01 10.75 -10.00
CA SER A 208 -9.08 11.86 -9.73
C SER A 208 -8.56 11.91 -8.28
N GLU A 209 -9.27 11.29 -7.34
CA GLU A 209 -9.04 11.29 -5.90
C GLU A 209 -8.35 9.98 -5.42
N ARG A 210 -7.80 9.23 -6.36
CA ARG A 210 -6.99 8.01 -6.14
C ARG A 210 -5.79 8.01 -7.11
N LEU A 211 -5.12 6.85 -7.20
CA LEU A 211 -4.12 6.59 -8.25
C LEU A 211 -4.69 6.95 -9.63
N ASN A 212 -3.95 7.80 -10.35
CA ASN A 212 -4.34 8.34 -11.63
C ASN A 212 -3.13 8.52 -12.55
N GLN A 213 -3.34 8.34 -13.84
CA GLN A 213 -2.31 8.50 -14.89
C GLN A 213 -1.64 9.88 -14.90
N LYS A 214 -2.28 10.90 -14.31
CA LYS A 214 -1.75 12.27 -14.26
C LYS A 214 -0.78 12.52 -13.12
N ASP A 215 -0.61 11.58 -12.18
CA ASP A 215 0.12 11.81 -10.93
C ASP A 215 1.65 11.80 -11.11
N ALA A 216 2.14 11.34 -12.26
CA ALA A 216 3.54 11.39 -12.67
C ALA A 216 3.66 11.71 -14.17
N VAL A 217 4.90 11.76 -14.69
CA VAL A 217 5.14 11.81 -16.14
C VAL A 217 4.71 10.48 -16.79
N VAL A 218 5.08 9.37 -16.17
CA VAL A 218 4.61 8.02 -16.53
C VAL A 218 4.05 7.32 -15.30
N VAL A 219 2.86 6.75 -15.42
CA VAL A 219 2.30 5.86 -14.40
C VAL A 219 2.10 4.49 -15.04
N ASP A 220 2.84 3.49 -14.58
CA ASP A 220 2.67 2.10 -15.00
C ASP A 220 2.03 1.28 -13.87
N VAL A 221 0.96 0.57 -14.19
CA VAL A 221 0.20 -0.23 -13.25
C VAL A 221 0.31 -1.70 -13.63
N ILE A 222 0.63 -2.54 -12.67
CA ILE A 222 0.68 -3.99 -12.83
C ILE A 222 -0.49 -4.56 -12.03
N HIS A 223 -1.43 -5.21 -12.70
CA HIS A 223 -2.62 -5.81 -12.11
C HIS A 223 -2.43 -7.32 -11.99
N THR A 224 -2.62 -7.85 -10.79
CA THR A 224 -2.49 -9.27 -10.47
C THR A 224 -3.64 -9.81 -9.62
N ASP A 225 -4.48 -8.95 -9.04
CA ASP A 225 -5.70 -9.31 -8.31
C ASP A 225 -6.86 -8.32 -8.59
N ALA A 226 -7.00 -7.91 -9.86
CA ALA A 226 -8.01 -6.96 -10.30
C ALA A 226 -9.44 -7.43 -9.96
N GLY A 227 -10.22 -6.53 -9.37
CA GLY A 227 -11.63 -6.78 -9.02
C GLY A 227 -11.85 -7.39 -7.63
N PHE A 228 -10.82 -8.00 -7.02
CA PHE A 228 -10.89 -8.52 -5.66
C PHE A 228 -10.16 -7.62 -4.66
N TYR A 229 -8.86 -7.81 -4.39
CA TYR A 229 -8.09 -6.83 -3.60
C TYR A 229 -7.50 -5.71 -4.46
N GLY A 230 -7.20 -5.98 -5.73
CA GLY A 230 -6.68 -5.00 -6.69
C GLY A 230 -7.78 -4.17 -7.35
N LEU A 231 -7.43 -2.95 -7.76
CA LEU A 231 -8.28 -2.08 -8.55
C LEU A 231 -8.49 -2.71 -9.93
N GLU A 232 -9.73 -2.77 -10.40
CA GLU A 232 -10.04 -3.34 -11.72
C GLU A 232 -9.86 -2.31 -12.84
N ASP A 233 -10.33 -1.08 -12.59
CA ASP A 233 -10.25 0.03 -13.53
C ASP A 233 -8.80 0.37 -13.87
N PRO A 234 -8.50 0.68 -15.14
CA PRO A 234 -7.20 1.22 -15.50
C PRO A 234 -6.96 2.55 -14.77
N ALA A 235 -5.72 2.73 -14.32
CA ALA A 235 -5.31 3.91 -13.55
C ALA A 235 -3.98 4.51 -14.01
N GLY A 236 -3.30 3.89 -14.98
CA GLY A 236 -2.00 4.29 -15.47
C GLY A 236 -2.02 5.01 -16.81
N THR A 237 -0.85 5.52 -17.19
CA THR A 237 -0.48 5.76 -18.59
C THR A 237 -0.35 4.43 -19.34
N LEU A 238 0.04 3.37 -18.61
CA LEU A 238 0.12 1.99 -19.06
C LEU A 238 -0.43 1.08 -17.96
N ASP A 239 -1.35 0.19 -18.31
CA ASP A 239 -1.89 -0.83 -17.41
C ASP A 239 -1.57 -2.22 -17.98
N ILE A 240 -0.94 -3.06 -17.16
CA ILE A 240 -0.47 -4.40 -17.51
C ILE A 240 -1.26 -5.41 -16.68
N TYR A 241 -2.11 -6.19 -17.33
CA TYR A 241 -2.91 -7.24 -16.69
C TYR A 241 -2.19 -8.58 -16.83
N VAL A 242 -1.40 -8.93 -15.81
CA VAL A 242 -0.54 -10.12 -15.83
C VAL A 242 -1.40 -11.37 -15.79
N ASN A 243 -1.23 -12.27 -16.77
CA ASN A 243 -2.07 -13.47 -16.94
C ASN A 243 -3.58 -13.16 -16.99
N GLY A 244 -3.95 -11.99 -17.55
CA GLY A 244 -5.34 -11.50 -17.56
C GLY A 244 -5.73 -10.68 -16.32
N GLY A 245 -4.84 -10.54 -15.34
CA GLY A 245 -4.96 -9.65 -14.19
C GLY A 245 -5.88 -10.12 -13.07
N GLY A 246 -6.54 -11.27 -13.25
CA GLY A 246 -7.44 -11.84 -12.24
C GLY A 246 -6.68 -12.40 -11.03
N ARG A 247 -7.42 -12.59 -9.94
CA ARG A 247 -6.93 -13.08 -8.64
C ARG A 247 -6.03 -14.30 -8.68
N ILE A 248 -6.39 -15.27 -9.51
CA ILE A 248 -5.74 -16.59 -9.52
C ILE A 248 -4.57 -16.52 -10.51
N GLN A 249 -3.43 -16.10 -10.01
CA GLN A 249 -2.17 -16.12 -10.74
C GLN A 249 -1.56 -17.52 -10.71
N PRO A 250 -0.90 -17.99 -11.79
CA PRO A 250 -0.21 -19.28 -11.79
C PRO A 250 0.77 -19.40 -10.62
N GLY A 251 0.63 -20.46 -9.81
CA GLY A 251 1.46 -20.71 -8.62
C GLY A 251 0.93 -20.09 -7.32
N CYS A 252 -0.15 -19.30 -7.35
CA CYS A 252 -0.86 -18.86 -6.16
C CYS A 252 -1.98 -19.84 -5.79
N LEU A 253 -2.10 -20.18 -4.51
CA LEU A 253 -3.18 -21.02 -4.00
C LEU A 253 -4.52 -20.26 -4.06
N ASP A 254 -5.56 -20.94 -4.53
CA ASP A 254 -6.93 -20.48 -4.33
C ASP A 254 -7.35 -20.82 -2.89
N PHE A 255 -7.66 -19.80 -2.09
CA PHE A 255 -8.16 -20.00 -0.73
C PHE A 255 -9.55 -20.65 -0.67
N THR A 256 -10.18 -20.95 -1.82
CA THR A 256 -11.42 -21.71 -1.90
C THR A 256 -11.23 -23.22 -2.04
N ASP A 257 -10.06 -23.72 -2.45
CA ASP A 257 -9.96 -25.13 -2.85
C ASP A 257 -9.34 -26.10 -1.85
N HIS A 258 -8.54 -25.72 -0.85
CA HIS A 258 -7.93 -26.69 0.08
C HIS A 258 -8.04 -26.27 1.54
N VAL A 259 -9.09 -26.74 2.24
CA VAL A 259 -8.98 -27.05 3.67
C VAL A 259 -8.34 -28.45 3.73
N PRO A 260 -7.08 -28.61 4.14
CA PRO A 260 -6.49 -29.95 4.24
C PRO A 260 -7.27 -30.74 5.28
N GLU A 261 -7.87 -31.86 4.89
CA GLU A 261 -8.63 -32.72 5.79
C GLU A 261 -7.71 -33.43 6.82
N SER A 262 -6.39 -33.36 6.65
CA SER A 262 -5.45 -33.92 7.62
C SER A 262 -4.09 -33.22 7.65
N ILE A 263 -3.39 -33.39 8.77
CA ILE A 263 -2.05 -32.87 9.05
C ILE A 263 -0.98 -33.47 8.10
N GLY A 264 -1.29 -34.54 7.37
CA GLY A 264 -0.35 -35.22 6.47
C GLY A 264 0.04 -34.41 5.23
N ASP A 265 -0.87 -33.56 4.72
CA ASP A 265 -0.66 -32.85 3.45
C ASP A 265 0.23 -31.59 3.58
N ILE A 266 0.65 -31.26 4.82
CA ILE A 266 1.48 -30.08 5.11
C ILE A 266 2.98 -30.40 4.97
N LEU A 267 3.37 -31.67 4.85
CA LEU A 267 4.79 -32.08 4.90
C LEU A 267 5.44 -32.38 3.54
N GLU A 268 4.73 -32.23 2.42
CA GLU A 268 5.28 -32.52 1.07
C GLU A 268 5.33 -31.32 0.09
N THR A 269 5.23 -30.08 0.58
CA THR A 269 5.52 -28.85 -0.21
C THR A 269 6.53 -27.98 0.51
#